data_AF-T2GE19-F1
#
_entry.id   AF-T2GE19-F1
#
_cell.length_a   1.000
_cell.length_b   1.000
_cell.length_c   1.000
_cell.angle_alpha   90.00
_cell.angle_beta   90.00
_cell.angle_gamma   90.00
#
_symmetry.space_group_name_H-M   'P 1'
#
loop_
_entity.id
_entity.type
_entity.pdbx_description
1 polymer ?
#
loop_
_entity_poly.entity_id
_entity_poly.type
_entity_poly.pdbx_seq_one_letter_code
_entity_poly.pdbx_strand_id
1 'polypeptide(L)'
;MKDYSKVRKKMRQMYAAGKSIDEIAVLFDLQPASVQYHRRIDARNGADWDALRVECRVGETATEEAHQQFLGTLFGCFAEELPKLREITDAAKRLDILRTYSRTYSELIRAVRTDPRIDVGEVVAKTLDLLVDQAIEDGRDDLALWLQASLDAIRDKVRKEFA
;
A
#
# COMPACT_ATOMS: atom_id res chain seq x y z
N MET A 1 35.79 -14.83 17.01
CA MET A 1 34.42 -15.34 16.80
C MET A 1 33.87 -14.65 15.55
N LYS A 2 33.57 -15.37 14.46
CA LYS A 2 33.09 -14.74 13.21
C LYS A 2 31.78 -13.99 13.49
N ASP A 3 31.72 -12.70 13.15
CA ASP A 3 30.51 -11.91 13.34
C ASP A 3 29.49 -12.25 12.25
N TYR A 4 28.57 -13.14 12.58
CA TYR A 4 27.47 -13.53 11.70
C TYR A 4 26.32 -12.50 11.67
N SER A 5 26.42 -11.35 12.35
CA SER A 5 25.33 -10.36 12.43
C SER A 5 24.91 -9.82 11.05
N LYS A 6 25.89 -9.51 10.19
CA LYS A 6 25.63 -8.99 8.83
C LYS A 6 25.03 -10.04 7.90
N VAL A 7 25.52 -11.28 7.98
CA VAL A 7 25.01 -12.41 7.19
C VAL A 7 23.58 -12.74 7.61
N ARG A 8 23.32 -12.78 8.92
CA ARG A 8 21.99 -13.00 9.52
C ARG A 8 20.98 -11.94 9.13
N LYS A 9 21.38 -10.65 9.14
CA LYS A 9 20.53 -9.55 8.67
C LYS A 9 20.13 -9.70 7.20
N LYS A 10 21.05 -10.10 6.31
CA LYS A 10 20.74 -10.35 4.90
C LYS A 10 19.81 -11.55 4.71
N MET A 11 20.04 -12.65 5.43
CA MET A 11 19.14 -13.81 5.40
C MET A 11 17.71 -13.44 5.84
N ARG A 12 17.58 -12.62 6.89
CA ARG A 12 16.29 -12.10 7.36
C ARG A 12 15.58 -11.25 6.31
N GLN A 13 16.31 -10.33 5.65
CA GLN A 13 15.75 -9.50 4.59
C GLN A 13 15.26 -10.32 3.39
N MET A 14 16.03 -11.34 2.98
CA MET A 14 15.64 -12.23 1.89
C MET A 14 14.39 -13.07 2.23
N TYR A 15 14.28 -13.51 3.47
CA TYR A 15 13.09 -14.21 3.96
C TYR A 15 11.86 -13.29 3.98
N ALA A 16 12.04 -12.06 4.45
CA ALA A 16 10.98 -11.04 4.47
C ALA A 16 10.50 -10.69 3.05
N ALA A 17 11.42 -10.65 2.07
CA ALA A 17 11.14 -10.49 0.65
C ALA A 17 10.53 -11.75 -0.03
N GLY A 18 10.23 -12.81 0.74
CA GLY A 18 9.46 -13.95 0.25
C GLY A 18 10.26 -15.18 -0.17
N LYS A 19 11.61 -15.18 -0.09
CA LYS A 19 12.41 -16.38 -0.36
C LYS A 19 12.20 -17.45 0.72
N SER A 20 12.15 -18.71 0.29
CA SER A 20 12.10 -19.88 1.16
C SER A 20 13.43 -20.12 1.87
N ILE A 21 13.40 -20.90 2.94
CA ILE A 21 14.59 -21.26 3.72
C ILE A 21 15.58 -22.07 2.88
N ASP A 22 15.09 -22.92 1.98
CA ASP A 22 15.92 -23.74 1.11
C ASP A 22 16.64 -22.89 0.05
N GLU A 23 15.94 -21.89 -0.53
CA GLU A 23 16.56 -20.93 -1.45
C GLU A 23 17.62 -20.07 -0.75
N ILE A 24 17.35 -19.63 0.48
CA ILE A 24 18.33 -18.88 1.28
C ILE A 24 19.52 -19.78 1.63
N ALA A 25 19.28 -21.04 1.97
CA ALA A 25 20.33 -22.01 2.27
C ALA A 25 21.28 -22.18 1.06
N VAL A 26 20.73 -22.34 -0.15
CA VAL A 26 21.51 -22.41 -1.39
C VAL A 26 22.30 -21.11 -1.64
N LEU A 27 21.67 -19.95 -1.47
CA LEU A 27 22.32 -18.65 -1.73
C LEU A 27 23.49 -18.32 -0.80
N PHE A 28 23.49 -18.88 0.41
CA PHE A 28 24.54 -18.65 1.41
C PHE A 28 25.50 -19.83 1.58
N ASP A 29 25.37 -20.88 0.76
CA ASP A 29 26.12 -22.14 0.89
C ASP A 29 26.01 -22.73 2.31
N LEU A 30 24.79 -22.74 2.82
CA LEU A 30 24.44 -23.24 4.15
C LEU A 30 23.48 -24.40 4.04
N GLN A 31 23.39 -25.19 5.11
CA GLN A 31 22.31 -26.15 5.26
C GLN A 31 21.03 -25.43 5.70
N PRO A 32 19.83 -25.88 5.30
CA PRO A 32 18.55 -25.33 5.77
C PRO A 32 18.46 -25.28 7.31
N ALA A 33 19.03 -26.28 7.99
CA ALA A 33 19.14 -26.33 9.44
C ALA A 33 19.93 -25.14 10.04
N SER A 34 20.96 -24.65 9.34
CA SER A 34 21.75 -23.48 9.74
C SER A 34 20.95 -22.19 9.60
N VAL A 35 20.15 -22.04 8.53
CA VAL A 35 19.24 -20.90 8.37
C VAL A 35 18.16 -20.89 9.46
N GLN A 36 17.59 -22.05 9.79
CA GLN A 36 16.65 -22.21 10.91
C GLN A 36 17.28 -21.90 12.27
N TYR A 37 18.56 -22.20 12.46
CA TYR A 37 19.30 -21.81 13.66
C TYR A 37 19.43 -20.29 13.77
N HIS A 38 19.76 -19.60 12.67
CA HIS A 38 19.84 -18.14 12.62
C HIS A 38 18.51 -17.46 12.88
N ARG A 39 17.41 -17.98 12.32
CA ARG A 39 16.04 -17.52 12.59
C ARG A 39 15.66 -17.66 14.06
N ARG A 40 16.00 -18.79 14.70
CA ARG A 40 15.77 -18.99 16.15
C ARG A 40 16.58 -18.04 17.03
N ILE A 41 17.80 -17.68 16.63
CA ILE A 41 18.59 -16.66 17.36
C ILE A 41 17.92 -15.30 17.26
N ASP A 42 17.50 -14.88 16.07
CA ASP A 42 16.81 -13.61 15.88
C ASP A 42 15.49 -13.56 16.65
N ALA A 43 14.72 -14.64 16.65
CA ALA A 43 13.49 -14.73 17.44
C ALA A 43 13.74 -14.55 18.95
N ARG A 44 14.82 -15.15 19.49
CA ARG A 44 15.22 -14.94 20.89
C ARG A 44 15.66 -13.51 21.19
N ASN A 45 16.12 -12.78 20.17
CA ASN A 45 16.53 -11.39 20.26
C ASN A 45 15.40 -10.41 19.86
N GLY A 46 14.16 -10.88 19.74
CA GLY A 46 12.98 -10.07 19.44
C GLY A 46 12.75 -9.73 17.96
N ALA A 47 13.46 -10.36 17.03
CA ALA A 47 13.27 -10.18 15.59
C ALA A 47 12.53 -11.40 14.99
N ASP A 48 11.21 -11.28 14.83
CA ASP A 48 10.38 -12.31 14.20
C ASP A 48 10.39 -12.17 12.67
N TRP A 49 10.94 -13.18 12.00
CA TRP A 49 11.07 -13.21 10.55
C TRP A 49 9.72 -13.41 9.84
N ASP A 50 8.76 -14.09 10.49
CA ASP A 50 7.44 -14.31 9.91
C ASP A 50 6.61 -13.03 9.97
N ALA A 51 6.65 -12.33 11.09
CA ALA A 51 6.03 -11.01 11.23
C ALA A 51 6.59 -10.03 10.19
N LEU A 52 7.93 -9.97 10.04
CA LEU A 52 8.58 -9.14 9.01
C LEU A 52 8.19 -9.54 7.58
N ARG A 53 8.00 -10.83 7.31
CA ARG A 53 7.54 -11.31 5.99
C ARG A 53 6.10 -10.91 5.71
N VAL A 54 5.25 -10.92 6.74
CA VAL A 54 3.87 -10.43 6.63
C VAL A 54 3.88 -8.92 6.38
N GLU A 55 4.66 -8.15 7.13
CA GLU A 55 4.79 -6.69 6.95
C GLU A 55 5.30 -6.33 5.55
N CYS A 56 6.33 -7.01 5.04
CA CYS A 56 6.82 -6.81 3.67
C CYS A 56 5.80 -7.22 2.60
N ARG A 57 5.07 -8.33 2.79
CA ARG A 57 4.03 -8.77 1.84
C ARG A 57 2.79 -7.89 1.84
N VAL A 58 2.43 -7.35 2.99
CA VAL A 58 1.35 -6.35 3.14
C VAL A 58 1.79 -5.02 2.55
N GLY A 59 3.09 -4.71 2.55
CA GLY A 59 3.63 -3.44 2.09
C GLY A 59 3.81 -3.28 0.58
N GLU A 60 3.94 -4.34 -0.22
CA GLU A 60 4.46 -4.16 -1.60
C GLU A 60 3.50 -4.38 -2.78
N THR A 61 2.51 -5.27 -2.79
CA THR A 61 1.76 -5.52 -4.06
C THR A 61 0.49 -6.37 -3.96
N ALA A 62 0.34 -7.23 -2.95
CA ALA A 62 -0.70 -8.27 -2.96
C ALA A 62 -2.08 -7.81 -2.48
N THR A 63 -2.18 -6.67 -1.81
CA THR A 63 -3.44 -6.14 -1.25
C THR A 63 -4.13 -5.21 -2.21
N GLU A 64 -3.40 -4.37 -2.94
CA GLU A 64 -4.00 -3.27 -3.71
C GLU A 64 -4.81 -3.74 -4.92
N GLU A 65 -4.19 -4.53 -5.81
CA GLU A 65 -4.87 -5.07 -7.00
C GLU A 65 -5.98 -6.04 -6.60
N ALA A 66 -5.74 -6.90 -5.60
CA ALA A 66 -6.75 -7.81 -5.09
C ALA A 66 -7.92 -7.05 -4.44
N HIS A 67 -7.66 -5.93 -3.76
CA HIS A 67 -8.69 -5.08 -3.17
C HIS A 67 -9.48 -4.33 -4.24
N GLN A 68 -8.81 -3.74 -5.22
CA GLN A 68 -9.47 -3.07 -6.36
C GLN A 68 -10.29 -4.05 -7.20
N GLN A 69 -9.78 -5.27 -7.42
CA GLN A 69 -10.48 -6.33 -8.14
C GLN A 69 -11.66 -6.88 -7.33
N PHE A 70 -11.52 -7.00 -6.02
CA PHE A 70 -12.62 -7.36 -5.10
C PHE A 70 -13.72 -6.30 -5.08
N LEU A 71 -13.36 -5.02 -4.91
CA LEU A 71 -14.30 -3.91 -4.92
C LEU A 71 -14.99 -3.75 -6.28
N GLY A 72 -14.24 -3.86 -7.38
CA GLY A 72 -14.78 -3.83 -8.74
C GLY A 72 -15.79 -4.95 -8.99
N THR A 73 -15.48 -6.17 -8.53
CA THR A 73 -16.40 -7.31 -8.57
C THR A 73 -17.65 -7.05 -7.73
N LEU A 74 -17.48 -6.52 -6.52
CA LEU A 74 -18.59 -6.16 -5.64
C LEU A 74 -19.51 -5.14 -6.32
N PHE A 75 -18.95 -4.06 -6.86
CA PHE A 75 -19.70 -3.04 -7.59
C PHE A 75 -20.43 -3.61 -8.81
N GLY A 76 -19.81 -4.54 -9.54
CA GLY A 76 -20.45 -5.30 -10.62
C GLY A 76 -21.69 -6.06 -10.15
N CYS A 77 -21.55 -6.85 -9.07
CA CYS A 77 -22.69 -7.56 -8.49
C CYS A 77 -23.80 -6.59 -8.02
N PHE A 78 -23.43 -5.46 -7.41
CA PHE A 78 -24.38 -4.43 -7.01
C PHE A 78 -25.18 -3.88 -8.21
N ALA A 79 -24.52 -3.63 -9.34
CA ALA A 79 -25.15 -3.11 -10.55
C ALA A 79 -26.09 -4.12 -11.22
N GLU A 80 -25.75 -5.42 -11.16
CA GLU A 80 -26.58 -6.50 -11.72
C GLU A 80 -27.81 -6.83 -10.88
N GLU A 81 -27.73 -6.69 -9.56
CA GLU A 81 -28.82 -6.99 -8.63
C GLU A 81 -29.81 -5.82 -8.45
N LEU A 82 -29.35 -4.58 -8.65
CA LEU A 82 -30.20 -3.38 -8.48
C LEU A 82 -31.50 -3.40 -9.32
N PRO A 83 -31.50 -3.83 -10.60
CA PRO A 83 -32.71 -3.96 -11.39
C PRO A 83 -33.69 -4.99 -10.82
N LYS A 84 -33.19 -6.11 -10.27
CA LYS A 84 -33.99 -7.20 -9.72
C LYS A 84 -34.75 -6.78 -8.46
N LEU A 85 -34.25 -5.80 -7.72
CA LEU A 85 -34.98 -5.21 -6.58
C LEU A 85 -36.30 -4.57 -6.99
N ARG A 86 -36.47 -4.14 -8.24
CA ARG A 86 -37.74 -3.59 -8.76
C ARG A 86 -38.82 -4.66 -8.89
N GLU A 87 -38.43 -5.92 -9.00
CA GLU A 87 -39.34 -7.07 -9.14
C GLU A 87 -39.90 -7.54 -7.79
N ILE A 88 -39.34 -7.06 -6.67
CA ILE A 88 -39.85 -7.35 -5.33
C ILE A 88 -41.19 -6.62 -5.14
N THR A 89 -42.26 -7.40 -5.02
CA THR A 89 -43.64 -6.94 -4.81
C THR A 89 -43.90 -6.43 -3.39
N ASP A 90 -43.22 -7.00 -2.39
CA ASP A 90 -43.29 -6.52 -1.01
C ASP A 90 -42.48 -5.22 -0.85
N ALA A 91 -43.20 -4.10 -0.72
CA ALA A 91 -42.61 -2.78 -0.61
C ALA A 91 -41.76 -2.59 0.66
N ALA A 92 -42.14 -3.21 1.78
CA ALA A 92 -41.41 -3.07 3.04
C ALA A 92 -40.08 -3.82 2.97
N LYS A 93 -40.11 -5.06 2.47
CA LYS A 93 -38.92 -5.87 2.23
C LYS A 93 -37.98 -5.23 1.22
N ARG A 94 -38.52 -4.66 0.14
CA ARG A 94 -37.74 -3.93 -0.87
C ARG A 94 -37.03 -2.71 -0.28
N LEU A 95 -37.71 -1.94 0.58
CA LEU A 95 -37.15 -0.75 1.21
C LEU A 95 -35.99 -1.10 2.17
N ASP A 96 -36.12 -2.19 2.92
CA ASP A 96 -35.09 -2.66 3.85
C ASP A 96 -33.81 -3.12 3.14
N ILE A 97 -33.96 -3.86 2.04
CA ILE A 97 -32.84 -4.28 1.20
C ILE A 97 -32.15 -3.07 0.57
N LEU A 98 -32.92 -2.08 0.07
CA LEU A 98 -32.36 -0.85 -0.50
C LEU A 98 -31.57 -0.02 0.53
N ARG A 99 -32.04 0.05 1.78
CA ARG A 99 -31.31 0.73 2.87
C ARG A 99 -29.98 0.04 3.16
N THR A 100 -29.98 -1.29 3.22
CA THR A 100 -28.76 -2.08 3.42
C THR A 100 -27.79 -1.88 2.26
N TYR A 101 -28.29 -1.96 1.02
CA TYR A 101 -27.52 -1.69 -0.19
C TYR A 101 -26.87 -0.31 -0.19
N SER A 102 -27.65 0.74 0.11
CA SER A 102 -27.16 2.12 0.12
C SER A 102 -26.07 2.35 1.16
N ARG A 103 -26.22 1.76 2.36
CA ARG A 103 -25.23 1.85 3.42
C ARG A 103 -23.94 1.15 3.04
N THR A 104 -24.01 -0.11 2.60
CA THR A 104 -22.85 -0.88 2.18
C THR A 104 -22.12 -0.22 1.01
N TYR A 105 -22.85 0.28 0.01
CA TYR A 105 -22.27 1.01 -1.12
C TYR A 105 -21.54 2.28 -0.68
N SER A 106 -22.13 3.04 0.26
CA SER A 106 -21.50 4.26 0.80
C SER A 106 -20.24 3.95 1.61
N GLU A 107 -20.24 2.86 2.38
CA GLU A 107 -19.08 2.36 3.11
C GLU A 107 -17.95 1.91 2.17
N LEU A 108 -18.29 1.27 1.04
CA LEU A 108 -17.33 0.86 0.00
C LEU A 108 -16.71 2.07 -0.73
N ILE A 109 -17.53 3.03 -1.16
CA ILE A 109 -17.07 4.30 -1.75
C ILE A 109 -16.14 5.04 -0.78
N ARG A 110 -16.50 5.04 0.51
CA ARG A 110 -15.67 5.65 1.55
C ARG A 110 -14.36 4.90 1.68
N ALA A 111 -14.36 3.57 1.72
CA ALA A 111 -13.15 2.76 1.79
C ALA A 111 -12.19 3.04 0.62
N VAL A 112 -12.70 3.17 -0.61
CA VAL A 112 -11.93 3.59 -1.80
C VAL A 112 -11.35 5.00 -1.63
N ARG A 113 -12.11 5.92 -1.02
CA ARG A 113 -11.68 7.32 -0.80
C ARG A 113 -10.76 7.51 0.39
N THR A 114 -10.80 6.62 1.38
CA THR A 114 -9.91 6.61 2.56
C THR A 114 -8.73 5.67 2.38
N ASP A 115 -8.56 5.07 1.21
CA ASP A 115 -7.31 4.44 0.80
C ASP A 115 -6.19 5.47 0.96
N PRO A 116 -5.22 5.27 1.88
CA PRO A 116 -4.18 6.23 2.21
C PRO A 116 -3.08 6.25 1.13
N ARG A 117 -3.45 6.08 -0.14
CA ARG A 117 -2.73 6.78 -1.20
C ARG A 117 -2.93 8.26 -0.94
N ILE A 118 -2.05 8.79 -0.10
CA ILE A 118 -1.53 10.13 -0.32
C ILE A 118 -1.40 10.24 -1.84
N ASP A 119 -2.26 11.04 -2.49
CA ASP A 119 -2.06 11.33 -3.91
C ASP A 119 -0.65 11.89 -3.95
N VAL A 120 0.29 11.15 -4.54
CA VAL A 120 1.69 11.55 -4.59
C VAL A 120 1.77 12.92 -5.26
N GLY A 121 0.84 13.23 -6.17
CA GLY A 121 0.61 14.56 -6.72
C GLY A 121 0.17 15.60 -5.69
N GLU A 122 -0.65 15.24 -4.70
CA GLU A 122 -1.08 16.13 -3.60
C GLU A 122 0.04 16.36 -2.58
N VAL A 123 0.86 15.35 -2.24
CA VAL A 123 2.03 15.58 -1.38
C VAL A 123 3.12 16.36 -2.10
N VAL A 124 3.37 16.11 -3.39
CA VAL A 124 4.27 16.93 -4.19
C VAL A 124 3.76 18.36 -4.29
N ALA A 125 2.46 18.56 -4.52
CA ALA A 125 1.85 19.89 -4.51
C ALA A 125 2.10 20.60 -3.18
N LYS A 126 1.76 19.94 -2.07
CA LYS A 126 1.89 20.53 -0.75
C LYS A 126 3.35 20.84 -0.40
N THR A 127 4.28 19.98 -0.82
CA THR A 127 5.71 20.19 -0.65
C THR A 127 6.20 21.39 -1.46
N LEU A 128 5.75 21.52 -2.71
CA LEU A 128 6.12 22.66 -3.56
C LEU A 128 5.52 23.97 -3.04
N ASP A 129 4.26 23.95 -2.57
CA ASP A 129 3.63 25.11 -1.93
C ASP A 129 4.44 25.57 -0.71
N LEU A 130 4.85 24.64 0.16
CA LEU A 130 5.69 24.97 1.32
C LEU A 130 7.06 25.54 0.93
N LEU A 131 7.64 25.09 -0.19
CA LEU A 131 8.91 25.64 -0.70
C LEU A 131 8.73 27.04 -1.30
N VAL A 132 7.58 27.31 -1.94
CA VAL A 132 7.23 28.64 -2.44
C VAL A 132 7.04 29.59 -1.26
N ASP A 133 6.30 29.18 -0.23
CA ASP A 133 6.08 29.97 0.98
C ASP A 133 7.42 30.31 1.66
N GLN A 134 8.30 29.31 1.83
CA GLN A 134 9.64 29.51 2.38
C GLN A 134 10.48 30.46 1.51
N ALA A 135 10.41 30.36 0.18
CA ALA A 135 11.14 31.24 -0.72
C ALA A 135 10.65 32.69 -0.62
N ILE A 136 9.34 32.91 -0.46
CA ILE A 136 8.76 34.24 -0.24
C ILE A 136 9.23 34.80 1.12
N GLU A 137 9.22 33.99 2.18
CA GLU A 137 9.72 34.39 3.51
C GLU A 137 11.21 34.79 3.48
N ASP A 138 12.01 34.11 2.67
CA ASP A 138 13.45 34.38 2.51
C ASP A 138 13.75 35.50 1.48
N GLY A 139 12.73 36.15 0.92
CA GLY A 139 12.88 37.23 -0.07
C GLY A 139 13.42 36.75 -1.43
N ARG A 140 13.20 35.48 -1.75
CA ARG A 140 13.64 34.80 -2.98
C ARG A 140 12.51 34.70 -3.99
N ASP A 141 12.00 35.85 -4.42
CA ASP A 141 10.90 35.96 -5.40
C ASP A 141 11.23 35.27 -6.73
N ASP A 142 12.52 35.23 -7.10
CA ASP A 142 13.05 34.52 -8.26
C ASP A 142 12.73 33.01 -8.21
N LEU A 143 12.90 32.41 -7.03
CA LEU A 143 12.71 30.99 -6.81
C LEU A 143 11.22 30.65 -6.68
N ALA A 144 10.45 31.51 -6.00
CA ALA A 144 9.00 31.35 -5.86
C ALA A 144 8.30 31.32 -7.24
N LEU A 145 8.63 32.28 -8.12
CA LEU A 145 8.07 32.36 -9.47
C LEU A 145 8.45 31.14 -10.33
N TRP A 146 9.69 30.68 -10.24
CA TRP A 146 10.14 29.50 -11.00
C TRP A 146 9.46 28.22 -10.53
N LEU A 147 9.33 28.02 -9.21
CA LEU A 147 8.67 26.85 -8.62
C LEU A 147 7.19 26.80 -9.00
N GLN A 148 6.50 27.94 -8.95
CA GLN A 148 5.09 28.03 -9.29
C GLN A 148 4.84 27.75 -10.79
N ALA A 149 5.70 28.25 -11.67
CA ALA A 149 5.62 27.95 -13.11
C ALA A 149 5.96 26.48 -13.45
N SER A 150 6.73 25.82 -12.58
CA SER A 150 7.19 24.44 -12.80
C SER A 150 6.27 23.38 -12.16
N LEU A 151 5.29 23.80 -11.36
CA LEU A 151 4.49 22.94 -10.49
C LEU A 151 3.79 21.81 -11.25
N ASP A 152 3.10 22.13 -12.34
CA ASP A 152 2.34 21.16 -13.13
C ASP A 152 3.27 20.20 -13.89
N ALA A 153 4.41 20.69 -14.40
CA ALA A 153 5.39 19.86 -15.07
C ALA A 153 6.08 18.86 -14.11
N ILE A 154 6.31 19.26 -12.85
CA ILE A 154 6.86 18.39 -11.81
C ILE A 154 5.81 17.35 -11.39
N ARG A 155 4.56 17.79 -11.16
CA ARG A 155 3.43 16.87 -10.87
C ARG A 155 3.27 15.80 -11.93
N ASP A 156 3.30 16.18 -13.21
CA ASP A 156 3.15 15.24 -14.32
C ASP A 156 4.31 14.25 -14.43
N LYS A 157 5.54 14.69 -14.14
CA LYS A 157 6.70 13.80 -14.09
C LYS A 157 6.60 12.79 -12.96
N VAL A 158 6.28 13.25 -11.75
CA VAL A 158 6.13 12.36 -10.59
C VAL A 158 4.97 11.39 -10.83
N ARG A 159 3.83 11.84 -11.34
CA ARG A 159 2.72 10.93 -11.68
C ARG A 159 3.12 9.84 -12.67
N LYS A 160 3.96 10.15 -13.67
CA LYS A 160 4.47 9.15 -14.63
C LYS A 160 5.49 8.18 -14.05
N GLU A 161 6.22 8.58 -13.01
CA GLU A 161 7.26 7.77 -12.38
C GLU A 161 6.70 6.80 -11.32
N PHE A 162 5.53 7.12 -10.77
CA PHE A 162 4.84 6.33 -9.74
C PHE A 162 3.50 5.72 -10.22
N ALA A 163 3.26 5.70 -11.54
CA ALA A 163 2.16 4.98 -12.20
C ALA A 163 2.68 3.68 -12.82
#